data_AF-W2XQ49-F1
#
_entry.id   AF-W2XQ49-F1
#
_cell.length_a   1.000
_cell.length_b   1.000
_cell.length_c   1.000
_cell.angle_alpha   90.00
_cell.angle_beta   90.00
_cell.angle_gamma   90.00
#
_symmetry.space_group_name_H-M   'P 1'
#
loop_
_entity.id
_entity.type
_entity.pdbx_description
1 polymer ?
#
loop_
_entity_poly.entity_id
_entity_poly.type
_entity_poly.pdbx_seq_one_letter_code
_entity_poly.pdbx_strand_id
1 'polypeptide(L)'
;MWSFLSGRSNSTLHSIDFPLQALQDAISTGNESNVWKVLRQQRIRNELIHSTTTHKVPRDAQQQKCNVFTCVQAAVQENLPRVVLAMYRFNQDDVRLATWYALYRLKSDQKVKL
;
A
#
# COMPACT_ATOMS: atom_id res chain seq x y z
N MET A 1 -10.05 -21.64 34.47
CA MET A 1 -8.78 -21.01 34.03
C MET A 1 -8.49 -21.53 32.63
N TRP A 2 -8.70 -20.73 31.59
CA TRP A 2 -8.44 -21.15 30.21
C TRP A 2 -7.13 -20.52 29.75
N SER A 3 -6.15 -21.39 29.48
CA SER A 3 -4.83 -21.01 29.00
C SER A 3 -4.91 -20.65 27.51
N PHE A 4 -4.62 -19.39 27.18
CA PHE A 4 -4.40 -18.95 25.81
C PHE A 4 -3.11 -19.56 25.28
N LEU A 5 -3.22 -20.58 24.42
CA LEU A 5 -2.12 -20.89 23.50
C LEU A 5 -2.19 -19.87 22.36
N SER A 6 -1.32 -18.87 22.46
CA SER A 6 -1.01 -17.94 21.38
C SER A 6 -0.53 -18.73 20.16
N GLY A 7 -1.47 -19.02 19.26
CA GLY A 7 -1.16 -19.42 17.89
C GLY A 7 -0.40 -18.29 17.22
N ARG A 8 0.92 -18.42 17.16
CA ARG A 8 1.82 -17.60 16.35
C ARG A 8 1.36 -17.75 14.90
N SER A 9 0.53 -16.82 14.43
CA SER A 9 0.08 -16.81 13.05
C SER A 9 1.28 -16.52 12.17
N ASN A 10 1.61 -17.50 11.32
CA ASN A 10 2.66 -17.39 10.30
C ASN A 10 2.24 -16.35 9.25
N SER A 11 2.53 -15.07 9.51
CA SER A 11 2.23 -13.94 8.61
C SER A 11 3.15 -13.88 7.37
N THR A 12 4.03 -14.85 7.17
CA THR A 12 4.99 -14.89 6.06
C THR A 12 4.44 -15.47 4.74
N LEU A 13 3.29 -16.17 4.78
CA LEU A 13 2.77 -16.90 3.61
C LEU A 13 1.90 -16.08 2.64
N HIS A 14 1.33 -14.95 3.06
CA HIS A 14 0.55 -14.08 2.15
C HIS A 14 1.40 -13.15 1.28
N SER A 15 2.68 -12.94 1.62
CA SER A 15 3.53 -11.94 0.96
C SER A 15 4.00 -12.35 -0.45
N ILE A 16 3.86 -13.63 -0.82
CA ILE A 16 4.40 -14.16 -2.06
C ILE A 16 3.48 -13.89 -3.25
N ASP A 17 2.19 -13.66 -3.10
CA ASP A 17 1.31 -13.53 -4.29
C ASP A 17 0.95 -12.08 -4.63
N PHE A 18 1.07 -11.17 -3.66
CA PHE A 18 0.57 -9.79 -3.78
C PHE A 18 1.59 -8.76 -3.29
N PRO A 19 2.59 -8.39 -4.11
CA PRO A 19 3.67 -7.50 -3.69
C PRO A 19 3.18 -6.13 -3.22
N LEU A 20 2.20 -5.52 -3.92
CA LEU A 20 1.67 -4.22 -3.52
C LEU A 20 0.83 -4.28 -2.24
N GLN A 21 0.24 -5.44 -1.91
CA GLN A 21 -0.40 -5.62 -0.60
C GLN A 21 0.64 -5.55 0.52
N ALA A 22 1.77 -6.25 0.38
CA ALA A 22 2.85 -6.18 1.35
C ALA A 22 3.43 -4.76 1.52
N LEU A 23 3.48 -3.98 0.43
CA LEU A 23 3.85 -2.57 0.49
C LEU A 23 2.81 -1.73 1.24
N GLN A 24 1.52 -1.88 0.92
CA GLN A 24 0.44 -1.16 1.58
C GLN A 24 0.36 -1.48 3.07
N ASP A 25 0.52 -2.74 3.46
CA ASP A 25 0.55 -3.17 4.85
C ASP A 25 1.70 -2.50 5.60
N ALA A 26 2.90 -2.43 4.99
CA ALA A 26 4.04 -1.75 5.57
C ALA A 26 3.79 -0.23 5.72
N ILE A 27 3.17 0.41 4.72
CA ILE A 27 2.82 1.83 4.76
C ILE A 27 1.84 2.10 5.90
N SER A 28 0.80 1.28 6.04
CA SER A 28 -0.23 1.40 7.08
C SER A 28 0.31 1.29 8.51
N THR A 29 1.56 0.85 8.70
CA THR A 29 2.21 0.88 10.03
C THR A 29 2.71 2.27 10.44
N GLY A 30 2.78 3.23 9.52
CA GLY A 30 3.41 4.54 9.74
C GLY A 30 4.94 4.51 9.94
N ASN A 31 5.55 3.32 10.00
CA ASN A 31 6.98 3.16 10.24
C ASN A 31 7.77 3.24 8.92
N GLU A 32 8.29 4.42 8.61
CA GLU A 32 9.03 4.68 7.37
C GLU A 32 10.20 3.70 7.15
N SER A 33 10.91 3.28 8.21
CA SER A 33 12.02 2.31 8.12
C SER A 33 11.56 0.94 7.61
N ASN A 34 10.37 0.49 8.02
CA ASN A 34 9.77 -0.74 7.52
C ASN A 34 9.41 -0.61 6.04
N VAL A 35 8.80 0.52 5.66
CA VAL A 35 8.46 0.80 4.26
C VAL A 35 9.71 0.79 3.38
N TRP A 36 10.82 1.39 3.83
CA TRP A 36 12.08 1.37 3.10
C TRP A 36 12.70 -0.03 2.97
N LYS A 37 12.49 -0.92 3.95
CA LYS A 37 12.90 -2.33 3.82
C LYS A 37 12.11 -3.04 2.73
N VAL A 38 10.79 -2.81 2.66
CA VAL A 38 9.92 -3.41 1.63
C VAL A 38 10.22 -2.83 0.24
N LEU A 39 10.34 -1.50 0.11
CA LEU A 39 10.69 -0.83 -1.16
C LEU A 39 12.06 -1.20 -1.71
N ARG A 40 12.96 -1.77 -0.89
CA ARG A 40 14.25 -2.28 -1.37
C ARG A 40 14.16 -3.62 -2.10
N GLN A 41 13.06 -4.36 -1.91
CA GLN A 41 12.88 -5.64 -2.56
C GLN A 41 12.62 -5.43 -4.05
N GLN A 42 13.44 -6.06 -4.90
CA GLN A 42 13.37 -5.90 -6.36
C GLN A 42 11.97 -6.21 -6.90
N ARG A 43 11.30 -7.21 -6.33
CA ARG A 43 9.94 -7.61 -6.71
C ARG A 43 8.93 -6.49 -6.52
N ILE A 44 9.00 -5.76 -5.41
CA ILE A 44 8.10 -4.63 -5.11
C ILE A 44 8.32 -3.52 -6.14
N ARG A 45 9.58 -3.20 -6.43
CA ARG A 45 9.94 -2.20 -7.44
C ARG A 45 9.44 -2.60 -8.82
N ASN A 46 9.65 -3.85 -9.22
CA ASN A 46 9.17 -4.37 -10.50
C ASN A 46 7.64 -4.28 -10.58
N GLU A 47 6.93 -4.66 -9.52
CA GLU A 47 5.46 -4.56 -9.50
C GLU A 47 5.00 -3.10 -9.58
N LEU A 48 5.68 -2.15 -8.91
CA LEU A 48 5.38 -0.72 -9.03
C LEU A 48 5.60 -0.20 -10.46
N ILE A 49 6.70 -0.58 -11.11
CA ILE A 49 7.03 -0.18 -12.49
C ILE A 49 5.98 -0.68 -13.49
N HIS A 50 5.59 -1.94 -13.35
CA HIS A 50 4.63 -2.58 -14.28
C HIS A 50 3.19 -2.44 -13.79
N SER A 51 2.98 -1.73 -12.69
CA SER A 51 1.66 -1.53 -12.14
C SER A 51 0.83 -0.75 -13.12
N THR A 52 -0.21 -1.39 -13.63
CA THR A 52 -1.30 -0.68 -14.27
C THR A 52 -2.43 -0.53 -13.26
N THR A 53 -3.29 0.46 -13.46
CA THR A 53 -4.56 0.60 -12.72
C THR A 53 -5.41 -0.68 -12.74
N THR A 54 -5.13 -1.57 -13.70
CA THR A 54 -5.68 -2.92 -13.89
C THR A 54 -4.79 -4.02 -13.30
N HIS A 55 -4.37 -3.94 -12.04
CA HIS A 55 -3.70 -5.09 -11.42
C HIS A 55 -4.62 -6.31 -11.30
N LYS A 56 -4.00 -7.49 -11.50
CA LYS A 56 -4.54 -8.85 -11.41
C LYS A 56 -5.82 -8.90 -10.58
N VAL A 57 -6.95 -9.07 -11.28
CA VAL A 57 -8.25 -9.28 -10.65
C VAL A 57 -8.12 -10.46 -9.70
N PRO A 58 -8.20 -10.26 -8.38
CA PRO A 58 -8.29 -11.37 -7.45
C PRO A 58 -9.48 -12.21 -7.87
N ARG A 59 -9.31 -13.53 -7.96
CA ARG A 59 -10.41 -14.44 -8.30
C ARG A 59 -11.56 -14.35 -7.30
N ASP A 60 -11.26 -13.84 -6.11
CA ASP A 60 -12.19 -13.65 -5.02
C ASP A 60 -12.62 -12.18 -4.92
N ALA A 61 -13.92 -11.92 -5.04
CA ALA A 61 -14.48 -10.57 -5.05
C ALA A 61 -14.32 -9.83 -3.71
N GLN A 62 -14.05 -10.56 -2.62
CA GLN A 62 -13.81 -9.98 -1.30
C GLN A 62 -12.36 -9.56 -1.07
N GLN A 63 -11.42 -9.98 -1.94
CA GLN A 63 -10.01 -9.69 -1.75
C GLN A 63 -9.72 -8.26 -2.25
N GLN A 64 -9.30 -7.39 -1.33
CA GLN A 64 -9.07 -5.98 -1.63
C GLN A 64 -7.95 -5.83 -2.66
N LYS A 65 -8.28 -5.23 -3.81
CA LYS A 65 -7.34 -4.98 -4.91
C LYS A 65 -6.30 -3.96 -4.46
N CYS A 66 -5.11 -4.44 -4.12
CA CYS A 66 -3.97 -3.58 -3.79
C CYS A 66 -3.26 -3.16 -5.08
N ASN A 67 -3.14 -1.86 -5.31
CA ASN A 67 -2.49 -1.27 -6.48
C ASN A 67 -1.74 0.01 -6.08
N VAL A 68 -1.13 0.70 -7.04
CA VAL A 68 -0.45 1.98 -6.79
C VAL A 68 -1.37 3.00 -6.12
N PHE A 69 -2.66 3.05 -6.48
CA PHE A 69 -3.61 4.00 -5.90
C PHE A 69 -3.85 3.75 -4.41
N THR A 70 -4.05 2.49 -4.01
CA THR A 70 -4.27 2.16 -2.60
C THR A 70 -2.99 2.38 -1.78
N CYS A 71 -1.82 2.07 -2.34
CA CYS A 71 -0.54 2.33 -1.68
C CYS A 71 -0.28 3.84 -1.50
N VAL A 72 -0.54 4.66 -2.52
CA VAL A 72 -0.38 6.12 -2.44
C VAL A 72 -1.40 6.71 -1.46
N GLN A 73 -2.65 6.26 -1.50
CA GLN A 73 -3.67 6.70 -0.55
C GLN A 73 -3.23 6.42 0.89
N ALA A 74 -2.75 5.21 1.18
CA ALA A 74 -2.22 4.86 2.49
C ALA A 74 -1.05 5.77 2.89
N ALA A 75 -0.11 6.03 1.98
CA ALA A 75 1.05 6.88 2.28
C ALA A 75 0.66 8.34 2.56
N VAL A 76 -0.37 8.85 1.89
CA VAL A 76 -0.92 10.19 2.16
C VAL A 76 -1.63 10.22 3.52
N GLN A 77 -2.42 9.20 3.85
CA GLN A 77 -3.13 9.11 5.14
C GLN A 77 -2.17 9.03 6.32
N GLU A 78 -1.08 8.27 6.18
CA GLU A 78 -0.02 8.13 7.20
C GLU A 78 0.99 9.28 7.19
N ASN A 79 0.77 10.32 6.36
CA ASN A 79 1.65 11.48 6.22
C ASN A 79 3.12 11.12 5.90
N LEU A 80 3.32 10.22 4.93
CA LEU A 80 4.62 9.72 4.48
C LEU A 80 5.01 10.25 3.07
N PRO A 81 5.24 11.56 2.89
CA PRO A 81 5.49 12.14 1.56
C PRO A 81 6.76 11.60 0.88
N ARG A 82 7.77 11.19 1.67
CA ARG A 82 9.00 10.59 1.14
C ARG A 82 8.76 9.22 0.50
N VAL A 83 7.80 8.47 1.02
CA VAL A 83 7.37 7.20 0.44
C VAL A 83 6.65 7.44 -0.89
N VAL A 84 5.77 8.44 -0.96
CA VAL A 84 5.12 8.84 -2.22
C VAL A 84 6.16 9.24 -3.26
N LEU A 85 7.16 10.04 -2.89
CA LEU A 85 8.27 10.41 -3.78
C LEU A 85 9.10 9.19 -4.22
N ALA A 86 9.28 8.20 -3.35
CA ALA A 86 9.98 6.97 -3.71
C ALA A 86 9.19 6.17 -4.75
N MET A 87 7.87 6.01 -4.54
CA MET A 87 6.98 5.34 -5.50
C MET A 87 6.95 6.08 -6.84
N TYR A 88 6.94 7.42 -6.82
CA TYR A 88 6.96 8.26 -8.02
C TYR A 88 8.16 7.95 -8.93
N ARG A 89 9.31 7.61 -8.35
CA ARG A 89 10.50 7.23 -9.15
C ARG A 89 10.31 5.96 -9.97
N PHE A 90 9.36 5.10 -9.61
CA PHE A 90 9.09 3.83 -10.28
C PHE A 90 7.90 3.91 -11.24
N ASN A 91 6.89 4.73 -10.92
CA ASN A 91 5.70 4.89 -11.77
C ASN A 91 5.17 6.33 -11.63
N GLN A 92 5.68 7.24 -12.46
CA GLN A 92 5.43 8.67 -12.32
C GLN A 92 3.97 9.04 -12.57
N ASP A 93 3.38 8.49 -13.63
CA ASP A 93 2.06 8.89 -14.11
C ASP A 93 0.96 8.42 -13.14
N ASP A 94 0.96 7.14 -12.77
CA ASP A 94 -0.05 6.60 -11.85
C ASP A 94 0.13 7.17 -10.44
N VAL A 95 1.37 7.35 -9.95
CA VAL A 95 1.59 7.92 -8.62
C VAL A 95 1.16 9.38 -8.57
N ARG A 96 1.43 10.17 -9.62
CA ARG A 96 0.96 11.56 -9.70
C ARG A 96 -0.56 11.61 -9.67
N LEU A 97 -1.22 10.80 -10.49
CA LEU A 97 -2.67 10.75 -10.56
C LEU A 97 -3.28 10.28 -9.24
N ALA A 98 -2.76 9.20 -8.66
CA ALA A 98 -3.19 8.68 -7.36
C ALA A 98 -2.99 9.69 -6.23
N THR A 99 -1.91 10.47 -6.25
CA THR A 99 -1.64 11.51 -5.24
C THR A 99 -2.70 12.60 -5.33
N TRP A 100 -3.03 13.07 -6.54
CA TRP A 100 -4.11 14.03 -6.76
C TRP A 100 -5.45 13.52 -6.23
N TYR A 101 -5.82 12.28 -6.57
CA TYR A 101 -7.05 11.66 -6.07
C TYR A 101 -7.07 11.53 -4.55
N ALA A 102 -5.98 11.08 -3.94
CA ALA A 102 -5.89 10.90 -2.50
C ALA A 102 -6.03 12.23 -1.75
N LEU A 103 -5.36 13.29 -2.20
CA LEU A 103 -5.46 14.62 -1.61
C LEU A 103 -6.86 15.24 -1.79
N TYR A 104 -7.48 15.04 -2.96
CA TYR A 104 -8.85 15.50 -3.20
C TYR A 104 -9.84 14.83 -2.24
N ARG A 105 -9.76 13.50 -2.08
CA ARG A 105 -10.60 12.75 -1.13
C ARG A 105 -10.36 13.17 0.32
N LEU A 106 -9.11 13.36 0.71
CA LEU A 106 -8.77 13.82 2.06
C LEU A 106 -9.44 15.18 2.36
N LYS A 107 -9.40 16.11 1.39
CA LYS A 107 -10.06 17.41 1.50
C LYS A 107 -11.59 17.29 1.56
N SER A 108 -12.21 16.41 0.77
CA SER A 108 -13.66 16.20 0.84
C SER A 108 -14.09 15.61 2.18
N ASP A 109 -13.33 14.65 2.70
CA ASP A 109 -13.65 13.98 3.97
C ASP A 109 -13.50 14.92 5.17
N GLN A 110 -12.54 15.85 5.12
CA GLN A 110 -12.41 16.91 6.12
C GLN A 110 -13.58 17.90 6.11
N LYS A 111 -14.15 18.19 4.93
CA LYS A 111 -15.31 19.09 4.80
C LYS A 111 -16.61 18.48 5.31
N VAL A 112 -16.74 17.15 5.28
CA VAL A 112 -17.94 16.44 5.77
C VAL A 112 -17.95 16.32 7.30
N LYS A 113 -16.80 16.50 7.95
CA LYS A 113 -16.64 16.38 9.42
C LYS A 113 -16.75 17.72 10.17
N LEU A 114 -17.05 18.82 9.48
CA LEU A 114 -17.29 20.16 10.04
C LEU A 114 -18.79 20.47 10.00
#